data_AF-A0A9P7Y5D7-F1
#
_entry.id   AF-A0A9P7Y5D7-F1
#
_cell.length_a   1.000
_cell.length_b   1.000
_cell.length_c   1.000
_cell.angle_alpha   90.00
_cell.angle_beta   90.00
_cell.angle_gamma   90.00
#
_symmetry.space_group_name_H-M   'P 1'
#
loop_
_entity.id
_entity.type
_entity.pdbx_description
1 polymer ?
#
loop_
_entity_poly.entity_id
_entity_poly.type
_entity_poly.pdbx_seq_one_letter_code
_entity_poly.pdbx_strand_id
1 'polypeptide(L)'
;MLSFTHSVAFSGFSARFLKSLEEQQNIPVEKRLDAPASIKALKEMSAKGGLNMKFDEYRLRYLDHLEEKKGFEGMVDFLTDTINNLLHRRFEKQERLRELEEQQQKESETSDADPPLQNLSLK
;
A
#
# COMPACT_ATOMS: atom_id res chain seq x y z
N MET A 1 7.12 7.57 6.03
CA MET A 1 6.06 6.86 5.26
C MET A 1 5.40 7.88 4.35
N LEU A 2 5.37 7.65 3.04
CA LEU A 2 4.61 8.51 2.12
C LEU A 2 3.11 8.30 2.39
N SER A 3 2.40 9.36 2.75
CA SER A 3 0.96 9.31 3.04
C SER A 3 0.33 10.62 2.57
N PHE A 4 -0.81 10.54 1.87
CA PHE A 4 -1.57 11.72 1.46
C PHE A 4 -1.92 12.64 2.64
N THR A 5 -2.08 12.09 3.84
CA THR A 5 -2.41 12.84 5.05
C THR A 5 -1.26 13.77 5.51
N HIS A 6 -0.02 13.51 5.08
CA HIS A 6 1.18 14.29 5.45
C HIS A 6 1.88 14.92 4.23
N SER A 7 1.33 14.76 3.03
CA SER A 7 1.86 15.41 1.83
C SER A 7 1.73 16.92 1.96
N VAL A 8 2.73 17.67 1.49
CA VAL A 8 2.74 19.15 1.54
C VAL A 8 1.48 19.73 0.89
N ALA A 9 0.99 19.13 -0.18
CA ALA A 9 -0.20 19.60 -0.89
C ALA A 9 -1.52 19.28 -0.17
N PHE A 10 -1.55 18.22 0.65
CA PHE A 10 -2.80 17.64 1.18
C PHE A 10 -2.91 17.67 2.71
N SER A 11 -1.83 17.95 3.43
CA SER A 11 -1.80 17.95 4.91
C SER A 11 -2.79 18.94 5.51
N GLY A 12 -2.97 20.11 4.89
CA GLY A 12 -3.96 21.10 5.32
C GLY A 12 -5.41 20.62 5.19
N PHE A 13 -5.74 19.89 4.12
CA PHE A 13 -7.07 19.29 3.96
C PHE A 13 -7.29 18.17 4.98
N SER A 14 -6.26 17.35 5.20
CA SER A 14 -6.31 16.29 6.22
C SER A 14 -6.54 16.88 7.63
N ALA A 15 -5.83 17.94 7.99
CA ALA A 15 -6.01 18.63 9.27
C ALA A 15 -7.44 19.16 9.46
N ARG A 16 -8.00 19.79 8.43
CA ARG A 16 -9.38 20.31 8.46
C ARG A 16 -10.41 19.19 8.55
N PHE A 17 -10.18 18.08 7.84
CA PHE A 17 -11.03 16.91 7.90
C PHE A 17 -11.04 16.28 9.31
N LEU A 18 -9.87 16.10 9.92
CA LEU A 18 -9.75 15.60 11.28
C LEU A 18 -10.51 16.47 12.29
N LYS A 19 -10.31 17.80 12.20
CA LYS A 19 -11.04 18.75 13.05
C LYS A 19 -12.55 18.64 12.86
N SER A 20 -13.03 18.49 11.62
CA SER A 20 -14.45 18.27 11.34
C SER A 20 -14.98 16.99 11.96
N LEU A 21 -14.19 15.90 11.99
CA LEU A 21 -14.59 14.65 12.65
C LEU A 21 -14.68 14.81 14.18
N GLU A 22 -13.70 15.49 14.76
CA GLU A 22 -13.67 15.78 16.21
C GLU A 22 -14.85 16.63 16.64
N GLU A 23 -15.23 17.63 15.83
CA GLU A 23 -16.40 18.47 16.06
C GLU A 23 -17.70 17.67 15.92
N GLN A 24 -17.85 16.84 14.88
CA GLN A 24 -19.02 15.99 14.69
C GLN A 24 -19.23 14.98 15.82
N GLN A 25 -18.14 14.49 16.42
CA GLN A 25 -18.19 13.54 17.55
C GLN A 25 -18.18 14.22 18.92
N ASN A 26 -18.28 15.56 18.97
CA ASN A 26 -18.25 16.34 20.21
C ASN A 26 -17.01 16.03 21.09
N ILE A 27 -15.86 15.82 20.45
CA ILE A 27 -14.61 15.55 21.17
C ILE A 27 -14.18 16.84 21.91
N PRO A 28 -13.94 16.76 23.23
CA PRO A 28 -13.45 17.90 24.02
C PRO A 28 -12.11 18.40 23.48
N VAL A 29 -11.88 19.72 23.49
CA VAL A 29 -10.73 20.37 22.86
C VAL A 29 -9.40 19.81 23.38
N GLU A 30 -9.31 19.53 24.67
CA GLU A 30 -8.14 18.96 25.35
C GLU A 30 -7.81 17.52 24.93
N LYS A 31 -8.76 16.84 24.27
CA LYS A 31 -8.59 15.48 23.74
C LYS A 31 -8.46 15.44 22.22
N ARG A 32 -8.43 16.61 21.56
CA ARG A 32 -8.25 16.70 20.11
C ARG A 32 -6.79 16.51 19.73
N LEU A 33 -6.57 16.09 18.50
CA LEU A 33 -5.26 15.90 17.94
C LEU A 33 -4.73 17.18 17.29
N ASP A 34 -3.48 17.51 17.56
CA ASP A 34 -2.73 18.41 16.68
C ASP A 34 -2.43 17.69 15.36
N ALA A 35 -2.99 18.23 14.29
CA ALA A 35 -2.95 17.66 12.96
C ALA A 35 -1.54 17.68 12.33
N PRO A 36 -1.27 16.84 11.30
CA PRO A 36 -2.16 15.85 10.68
C PRO A 36 -2.25 14.51 11.44
N ALA A 37 -3.33 13.76 11.21
CA ALA A 37 -3.49 12.43 11.80
C ALA A 37 -2.40 11.46 11.31
N SER A 38 -1.81 10.74 12.25
CA SER A 38 -0.89 9.61 12.02
C SER A 38 -1.30 8.40 12.85
N ILE A 39 -0.76 7.22 12.53
CA ILE A 39 -1.04 5.97 13.27
C ILE A 39 -0.79 6.15 14.78
N LYS A 40 0.39 6.70 15.13
CA LYS A 40 0.78 6.92 16.52
C LYS A 40 -0.13 7.94 17.19
N ALA A 41 -0.39 9.05 16.50
CA ALA A 41 -1.17 10.16 17.04
C ALA A 41 -2.63 9.78 17.30
N LEU A 42 -3.28 9.07 16.37
CA LEU A 42 -4.64 8.55 16.56
C LEU A 42 -4.72 7.54 17.71
N LYS A 43 -3.71 6.66 17.84
CA LYS A 43 -3.64 5.68 18.93
C LYS A 43 -3.51 6.36 20.30
N GLU A 44 -2.64 7.37 20.41
CA GLU A 44 -2.47 8.15 21.64
C GLU A 44 -3.71 8.96 22.01
N MET A 45 -4.37 9.57 21.03
CA MET A 45 -5.63 10.29 21.23
C MET A 45 -6.74 9.35 21.71
N SER A 46 -6.89 8.18 21.07
CA SER A 46 -7.87 7.18 21.49
C SER A 46 -7.64 6.74 22.94
N ALA A 47 -6.39 6.53 23.35
CA ALA A 47 -6.05 6.19 24.73
C ALA A 47 -6.42 7.29 25.75
N LYS A 48 -6.46 8.56 25.33
CA LYS A 48 -6.90 9.70 26.16
C LYS A 48 -8.43 9.89 26.16
N GLY A 49 -9.17 9.00 25.48
CA GLY A 49 -10.62 9.10 25.30
C GLY A 49 -11.04 10.19 24.31
N GLY A 50 -10.16 10.53 23.35
CA GLY A 50 -10.50 11.35 22.18
C GLY A 50 -11.10 10.49 21.05
N LEU A 51 -10.96 10.96 19.82
CA LEU A 51 -11.47 10.22 18.65
C LEU A 51 -10.86 8.82 18.56
N ASN A 52 -11.71 7.79 18.58
CA ASN A 52 -11.31 6.39 18.43
C ASN A 52 -11.51 5.94 16.98
N MET A 53 -10.45 6.02 16.19
CA MET A 53 -10.47 5.66 14.77
C MET A 53 -9.14 5.02 14.36
N LYS A 54 -9.21 3.93 13.59
CA LYS A 54 -8.00 3.32 13.00
C LYS A 54 -7.47 4.20 11.88
N PHE A 55 -6.16 4.23 11.69
CA PHE A 55 -5.55 5.07 10.65
C PHE A 55 -5.97 4.69 9.23
N ASP A 56 -6.18 3.40 8.95
CA ASP A 56 -6.64 2.95 7.62
C ASP A 56 -8.05 3.44 7.31
N GLU A 57 -8.94 3.37 8.30
CA GLU A 57 -10.29 3.92 8.21
C GLU A 57 -10.27 5.44 8.02
N TYR A 58 -9.42 6.15 8.78
CA TYR A 58 -9.22 7.58 8.62
C TYR A 58 -8.81 7.95 7.20
N ARG A 59 -7.88 7.19 6.60
CA ARG A 59 -7.40 7.44 5.24
C ARG A 59 -8.49 7.25 4.19
N LEU A 60 -9.33 6.22 4.35
CA LEU A 60 -10.46 5.99 3.44
C LEU A 60 -11.49 7.12 3.56
N ARG A 61 -11.95 7.45 4.76
CA ARG A 61 -12.93 8.53 4.94
C ARG A 61 -12.39 9.90 4.51
N TYR A 62 -11.09 10.14 4.68
CA TYR A 62 -10.44 11.34 4.18
C TYR A 62 -10.45 11.40 2.66
N LEU A 63 -10.20 10.26 2.01
CA LEU A 63 -10.23 10.14 0.56
C LEU A 63 -11.66 10.39 0.02
N ASP A 64 -12.67 9.78 0.64
CA ASP A 64 -14.08 10.04 0.33
C ASP A 64 -14.42 11.55 0.49
N HIS A 65 -13.91 12.18 1.55
CA HIS A 65 -14.10 13.62 1.79
C HIS A 65 -13.47 14.50 0.69
N LEU A 66 -12.31 14.11 0.15
CA LEU A 66 -11.66 14.84 -0.93
C LEU A 66 -12.48 14.76 -2.22
N GLU A 67 -12.99 13.58 -2.53
CA GLU A 67 -13.81 13.33 -3.71
C GLU A 67 -15.14 14.08 -3.62
N GLU A 68 -15.90 13.91 -2.55
CA GLU A 68 -17.26 14.46 -2.42
C GLU A 68 -17.30 15.98 -2.17
N LYS A 69 -16.32 16.51 -1.42
CA LYS A 69 -16.45 17.87 -0.84
C LYS A 69 -15.38 18.86 -1.25
N LYS A 70 -14.36 18.41 -1.98
CA LYS A 70 -13.21 19.26 -2.35
C LYS A 70 -12.91 19.25 -3.86
N GLY A 71 -13.73 18.57 -4.65
CA GLY A 71 -13.63 18.58 -6.12
C GLY A 71 -12.46 17.77 -6.66
N PHE A 72 -11.97 16.79 -5.90
CA PHE A 72 -10.95 15.83 -6.35
C PHE A 72 -11.60 14.58 -6.96
N GLU A 73 -12.59 14.78 -7.84
CA GLU A 73 -13.29 13.69 -8.53
C GLU A 73 -12.31 12.81 -9.31
N GLY A 74 -12.49 11.48 -9.21
CA GLY A 74 -11.63 10.51 -9.90
C GLY A 74 -10.28 10.26 -9.23
N MET A 75 -10.00 10.89 -8.08
CA MET A 75 -8.78 10.59 -7.32
C MET A 75 -8.78 9.14 -6.79
N VAL A 76 -9.94 8.64 -6.36
CA VAL A 76 -10.09 7.27 -5.85
C VAL A 76 -9.90 6.26 -6.97
N ASP A 77 -10.54 6.50 -8.11
CA ASP A 77 -10.40 5.68 -9.31
C ASP A 77 -8.94 5.64 -9.77
N PHE A 78 -8.29 6.79 -9.90
CA PHE A 78 -6.89 6.88 -10.28
C PHE A 78 -5.98 6.09 -9.34
N LEU A 79 -6.16 6.23 -8.02
CA LEU A 79 -5.36 5.50 -7.04
C LEU A 79 -5.60 3.99 -7.12
N THR A 80 -6.85 3.58 -7.27
CA THR A 80 -7.25 2.17 -7.36
C THR A 80 -6.67 1.53 -8.62
N ASP A 81 -6.85 2.17 -9.78
CA ASP A 81 -6.32 1.70 -11.06
C ASP A 81 -4.80 1.63 -11.05
N THR A 82 -4.15 2.63 -10.46
CA THR A 82 -2.68 2.65 -10.33
C THR A 82 -2.20 1.51 -9.46
N ILE A 83 -2.83 1.27 -8.30
CA ILE A 83 -2.47 0.18 -7.39
C ILE A 83 -2.68 -1.18 -8.07
N ASN A 84 -3.81 -1.37 -8.75
CA ASN A 84 -4.11 -2.62 -9.45
C ASN A 84 -3.08 -2.92 -10.54
N ASN A 85 -2.72 -1.92 -11.35
CA ASN A 85 -1.69 -2.07 -12.38
C ASN A 85 -0.29 -2.34 -11.79
N LEU A 86 0.04 -1.70 -10.65
CA LEU A 86 1.30 -1.97 -9.95
C LEU A 86 1.35 -3.39 -9.37
N LEU A 87 0.24 -3.87 -8.80
CA LEU A 87 0.13 -5.25 -8.30
C LEU A 87 0.27 -6.25 -9.44
N HIS A 88 -0.42 -6.02 -10.56
CA HIS A 88 -0.33 -6.87 -11.74
C HIS A 88 1.12 -6.99 -12.24
N ARG A 89 1.80 -5.85 -12.45
CA ARG A 89 3.22 -5.82 -12.85
C ARG A 89 4.14 -6.53 -11.86
N ARG A 90 3.82 -6.46 -10.56
CA ARG A 90 4.59 -7.13 -9.51
C ARG A 90 4.41 -8.65 -9.59
N PHE A 91 3.19 -9.13 -9.77
CA PHE A 91 2.91 -10.55 -9.90
C PHE A 91 3.54 -11.15 -11.16
N GLU A 92 3.41 -10.49 -12.31
CA GLU A 92 4.08 -10.92 -13.53
C GLU A 92 5.61 -11.00 -13.37
N LYS A 93 6.21 -10.04 -12.67
CA LYS A 93 7.64 -10.07 -12.39
C LYS A 93 8.02 -11.26 -11.51
N GLN A 94 7.20 -11.61 -10.51
CA GLN A 94 7.45 -12.74 -9.62
C GLN A 94 7.33 -14.08 -10.37
N GLU A 95 6.34 -14.24 -11.24
CA GLU A 95 6.22 -15.46 -12.05
C GLU A 95 7.39 -15.62 -13.03
N ARG A 96 7.81 -14.55 -13.73
CA ARG A 96 9.01 -14.60 -14.59
C ARG A 96 10.28 -14.98 -13.84
N LEU A 97 10.43 -14.53 -12.59
CA LEU A 97 11.58 -14.89 -11.77
C LEU A 97 11.55 -16.37 -11.39
N ARG A 98 10.37 -16.93 -11.05
CA ARG A 98 10.22 -18.37 -10.78
C ARG A 98 10.54 -19.22 -12.00
N GLU A 99 10.04 -18.85 -13.17
CA GLU A 99 10.33 -19.55 -14.42
C GLU A 99 11.84 -19.58 -14.74
N LEU A 100 12.54 -18.46 -14.49
CA LEU A 100 14.00 -18.38 -14.67
C LEU A 100 14.76 -19.24 -13.65
N GLU A 101 14.30 -19.32 -12.40
CA GLU A 101 14.88 -20.20 -11.37
C GLU A 101 14.69 -21.68 -11.73
N GLU A 102 13.51 -22.06 -12.21
CA GLU A 102 13.22 -23.43 -12.67
C GLU A 102 14.03 -23.81 -13.91
N GLN A 103 14.24 -22.88 -14.85
CA GLN A 103 15.07 -23.11 -16.03
C GLN A 103 16.54 -23.32 -15.65
N GLN A 104 17.08 -22.50 -14.75
CA GLN A 104 18.46 -22.65 -14.26
C GLN A 104 18.66 -23.98 -13.51
N GLN A 105 17.68 -24.42 -12.73
CA GLN A 105 17.74 -25.74 -12.08
C GLN A 105 17.76 -26.88 -13.10
N LYS A 106 16.88 -26.85 -14.11
CA LYS A 106 16.85 -27.89 -15.17
C LYS A 106 18.14 -27.93 -16.00
N GLU A 107 18.70 -26.77 -16.36
CA GLU A 107 19.96 -26.70 -17.10
C GLU A 107 21.13 -27.27 -16.29
N SER A 108 21.18 -27.01 -14.98
CA SER A 108 22.19 -27.60 -14.10
C SER A 108 22.08 -29.12 -13.96
N GLU A 109 20.86 -29.68 -13.92
CA GLU A 109 20.63 -31.12 -13.86
C GLU A 109 20.98 -31.83 -15.17
N THR A 110 20.78 -31.19 -16.33
CA THR A 110 21.15 -31.76 -17.64
C THR A 110 22.63 -31.67 -17.97
N SER A 111 23.37 -30.75 -17.35
CA SER A 111 24.82 -30.58 -17.57
C SER A 111 25.66 -31.67 -16.90
N ASP A 112 25.14 -32.32 -15.86
CA ASP A 112 25.83 -33.41 -15.13
C ASP A 112 25.50 -34.81 -15.69
N ALA A 113 24.68 -34.91 -16.74
CA ALA A 113 24.38 -36.17 -17.41
C ALA A 113 25.50 -36.52 -18.42
N ASP A 114 26.36 -37.48 -18.04
CA ASP A 114 27.44 -38.04 -18.86
C ASP A 114 26.96 -38.38 -20.30
N PRO A 115 27.72 -38.02 -21.36
CA PRO A 115 27.31 -38.30 -22.72
C PRO A 115 27.24 -39.82 -22.96
N PRO A 116 26.24 -40.31 -23.72
CA PRO A 116 26.08 -41.74 -23.95
C PRO A 116 27.30 -42.28 -24.70
N LEU A 117 27.96 -43.28 -24.12
CA LEU A 117 29.06 -44.03 -24.73
C LEU A 117 28.64 -44.48 -26.14
N GLN A 118 29.17 -43.80 -27.17
CA GLN A 118 29.03 -44.26 -28.54
C GLN A 118 29.76 -45.59 -28.66
N ASN A 119 28.99 -46.65 -28.92
CA ASN A 119 29.47 -48.01 -29.15
C ASN A 119 30.55 -48.02 -30.26
N LEU A 120 31.81 -48.05 -29.86
CA LEU A 120 32.92 -48.47 -30.71
C LEU A 120 32.81 -49.98 -30.94
N SER A 121 32.03 -50.37 -31.94
CA SER A 121 32.07 -51.72 -32.50
C SER A 121 33.36 -51.84 -33.32
N LEU A 122 34.42 -52.33 -32.69
CA LEU A 122 35.64 -52.77 -33.37
C LEU A 122 35.37 -54.18 -33.94
N LYS A 123 35.42 -54.27 -35.28
CA LYS A 123 35.52 -55.51 -36.03
C LYS A 123 36.94 -56.10 -35.94
#